data_AF-V4TCR5-F1
#
_entry.id   AF-V4TCR5-F1
#
_cell.length_a   1.000
_cell.length_b   1.000
_cell.length_c   1.000
_cell.angle_alpha   90.00
_cell.angle_beta   90.00
_cell.angle_gamma   90.00
#
_symmetry.space_group_name_H-M   'P 1'
#
loop_
_entity.id
_entity.type
_entity.pdbx_description
1 polymer ?
#
loop_
_entity_poly.entity_id
_entity_poly.type
_entity_poly.pdbx_seq_one_letter_code
_entity_poly.pdbx_strand_id
1 'polypeptide(L)'
;MTAIATAAALSLPISLYRPAKINAKKSVRGGFRVFALFGEEGGLVDKKSAWSMLFDVEDPRSKVPQCKGKFLDVNQALEVARYDIQYCDWRARQDVLTIMLLHEKVVEVLNPLARDYKSIGTMKKELAELQEDLAQAHRQVHISEARVATALDKLAYMEALVNDRLLQDRHTSGTDQTCASPSTSKQSLDIVKGKLPRKSLNVSGPVQPYNTRLKNFWFPVAFSTDLKDDTMVPFDCFEEPWVIFRGKDGIPGCVQNTCAHRACPLHLGSVNEGRIQCPYHGWEYSTDGKCEKMPSTQLRNVKIKSLPCFEQEGMIWIWPGDEPPTATIPCLLPPSGFEIHAEIVMELPIEHGLLLDNLLDLAHAPFTHTSTFAKGWSVPSLVKFLTPASGLQGYWDPYPIDMEFRPPCMVLSTIGISKPGKLEGQNTRQCATHLHQLHVCLPSSRKKTRLLYRMSLDFASVLKHVPFMQYLWRHFAEQVLNEDLRLVLGQQERMNNGANVWNLPVGYDKLGVRYRLWRDALERGAKQLPFMEPM
;
A
#
# COMPACT_ATOMS: atom_id res chain seq x y z
N MET A 1 -16.89 11.11 26.58
CA MET A 1 -16.84 10.08 25.52
C MET A 1 -18.09 10.24 24.67
N THR A 2 -17.96 10.75 23.45
CA THR A 2 -19.08 10.96 22.54
C THR A 2 -18.62 10.54 21.15
N ALA A 3 -18.98 9.31 20.76
CA ALA A 3 -18.86 8.83 19.39
C ALA A 3 -20.10 9.31 18.63
N ILE A 4 -19.88 10.23 17.69
CA ILE A 4 -20.86 10.62 16.69
C ILE A 4 -20.58 9.71 15.48
N ALA A 5 -21.52 8.80 15.20
CA ALA A 5 -21.52 8.01 13.98
C ALA A 5 -22.30 8.77 12.90
N THR A 6 -21.61 9.31 11.91
CA THR A 6 -22.21 9.81 10.67
C THR A 6 -22.06 8.75 9.58
N ALA A 7 -23.16 8.07 9.25
CA ALA A 7 -23.27 7.22 8.07
C ALA A 7 -23.61 8.11 6.85
N ALA A 8 -22.68 8.20 5.89
CA ALA A 8 -22.94 8.79 4.59
C ALA A 8 -23.49 7.70 3.67
N ALA A 9 -24.79 7.77 3.37
CA ALA A 9 -25.41 6.94 2.35
C ALA A 9 -25.05 7.49 0.96
N LEU A 10 -24.26 6.73 0.20
CA LEU A 10 -24.07 6.92 -1.24
C LEU A 10 -25.29 6.33 -1.97
N SER A 11 -26.34 7.13 -2.17
CA SER A 11 -27.37 6.83 -3.16
C SER A 11 -26.90 7.32 -4.53
N LEU A 12 -26.67 6.40 -5.46
CA LEU A 12 -26.51 6.72 -6.89
C LEU A 12 -27.83 7.28 -7.45
N PRO A 13 -27.81 8.35 -8.29
CA PRO A 13 -29.02 9.01 -8.75
C PRO A 13 -29.48 8.40 -10.08
N ILE A 14 -30.53 7.58 -10.07
CA ILE A 14 -31.29 7.28 -11.28
C ILE A 14 -32.76 7.16 -10.92
N SER A 15 -33.60 8.10 -11.38
CA SER A 15 -34.67 7.77 -12.33
C SER A 15 -35.63 8.95 -12.58
N LEU A 16 -35.68 9.34 -13.85
CA LEU A 16 -36.86 9.56 -14.69
C LEU A 16 -38.01 10.45 -14.17
N TYR A 17 -38.06 11.63 -14.79
CA TYR A 17 -39.25 12.43 -15.04
C TYR A 17 -40.44 11.59 -15.56
N ARG A 18 -41.62 11.77 -14.94
CA ARG A 18 -42.90 12.00 -15.65
C ARG A 18 -43.92 12.68 -14.72
N PRO A 19 -44.83 13.53 -15.25
CA PRO A 19 -45.48 14.57 -14.47
C PRO A 19 -46.80 14.11 -13.85
N ALA A 20 -47.07 14.55 -12.62
CA ALA A 20 -48.40 14.54 -12.03
C ALA A 20 -48.72 15.93 -11.46
N LYS A 21 -49.89 16.43 -11.84
CA LYS A 21 -50.44 17.77 -11.58
C LYS A 21 -50.38 18.15 -10.09
N ILE A 22 -49.78 19.30 -9.78
CA ILE A 22 -49.89 19.95 -8.46
C ILE A 22 -50.94 21.05 -8.54
N ASN A 23 -51.96 20.90 -7.70
CA ASN A 23 -52.92 21.95 -7.36
C ASN A 23 -52.36 22.74 -6.18
N ALA A 24 -52.42 24.08 -6.27
CA ALA A 24 -51.80 25.00 -5.33
C ALA A 24 -52.55 25.09 -3.99
N LYS A 25 -51.82 25.20 -2.86
CA LYS A 25 -51.96 26.31 -1.89
C LYS A 25 -51.08 26.15 -0.61
N LYS A 26 -50.45 27.28 -0.28
CA LYS A 26 -50.12 27.85 1.06
C LYS A 26 -48.93 27.29 1.89
N SER A 27 -47.82 28.02 1.79
CA SER A 27 -47.05 28.70 2.86
C SER A 27 -47.18 28.19 4.31
N VAL A 28 -46.04 27.81 4.92
CA VAL A 28 -45.86 27.76 6.38
C VAL A 28 -44.49 28.35 6.76
N ARG A 29 -44.53 29.36 7.64
CA ARG A 29 -43.40 30.00 8.36
C ARG A 29 -42.86 29.09 9.46
N GLY A 30 -41.58 29.28 9.79
CA GLY A 30 -40.79 28.44 10.68
C GLY A 30 -41.15 28.42 12.18
N GLY A 31 -40.48 27.51 12.87
CA GLY A 31 -40.45 27.33 14.32
C GLY A 31 -39.98 25.92 14.69
N PHE A 32 -38.67 25.73 14.93
CA PHE A 32 -38.17 24.50 15.56
C PHE A 32 -38.52 24.52 17.05
N ARG A 33 -39.27 23.51 17.53
CA ARG A 33 -39.44 23.20 18.95
C ARG A 33 -38.69 21.92 19.27
N VAL A 34 -37.79 21.99 20.25
CA VAL A 34 -37.09 20.85 20.84
C VAL A 34 -37.97 20.28 21.95
N PHE A 35 -38.33 18.99 21.86
CA PHE A 35 -38.95 18.26 22.97
C PHE A 35 -37.86 17.56 23.78
N ALA A 36 -37.78 17.87 25.07
CA ALA A 36 -37.06 17.05 26.04
C ALA A 36 -38.05 15.99 26.56
N LEU A 37 -37.77 14.71 26.29
CA LEU A 37 -38.48 13.59 26.89
C LEU A 37 -37.68 13.09 28.09
N PHE A 38 -38.15 13.44 29.29
CA PHE A 38 -37.80 12.73 30.52
C PHE A 38 -38.59 11.42 30.53
N GLY A 39 -37.89 10.30 30.67
CA GLY A 39 -38.51 8.97 30.76
C GLY A 39 -38.75 8.58 32.22
N GLU A 40 -40.01 8.40 32.58
CA GLU A 40 -40.44 7.53 33.68
C GLU A 40 -41.18 6.31 33.10
N GLU A 41 -40.78 5.15 33.64
CA GLU A 41 -41.33 3.79 33.68
C GLU A 41 -42.46 3.32 32.73
N GLY A 42 -42.26 2.07 32.27
CA GLY A 42 -43.35 1.09 32.23
C GLY A 42 -43.84 0.67 30.85
N GLY A 43 -43.12 -0.24 30.18
CA GLY A 43 -43.65 -0.94 29.01
C GLY A 43 -42.60 -1.78 28.29
N LEU A 44 -42.84 -3.09 28.19
CA LEU A 44 -42.08 -4.03 27.37
C LEU A 44 -42.09 -3.52 25.91
N VAL A 45 -40.99 -2.91 25.46
CA VAL A 45 -40.80 -2.54 24.06
C VAL A 45 -39.59 -3.34 23.58
N ASP A 46 -39.83 -4.24 22.61
CA ASP A 46 -38.79 -4.87 21.81
C ASP A 46 -37.79 -3.80 21.38
N LYS A 47 -36.57 -3.84 21.94
CA LYS A 47 -35.45 -3.05 21.43
C LYS A 47 -35.20 -3.53 20.00
N LYS A 48 -35.81 -2.88 19.01
CA LYS A 48 -35.38 -3.01 17.62
C LYS A 48 -33.91 -2.59 17.58
N SER A 49 -33.02 -3.55 17.35
CA SER A 49 -31.59 -3.30 17.22
C SER A 49 -31.37 -2.21 16.18
N ALA A 50 -30.52 -1.23 16.49
CA ALA A 50 -30.18 -0.14 15.57
C ALA A 50 -29.65 -0.66 14.22
N TRP A 51 -29.07 -1.87 14.22
CA TRP A 51 -28.61 -2.57 13.03
C TRP A 51 -29.75 -2.97 12.11
N SER A 52 -30.90 -3.40 12.64
CA SER A 52 -32.04 -3.82 11.82
C SER A 52 -32.54 -2.68 10.92
N MET A 53 -32.48 -1.41 11.37
CA MET A 53 -32.85 -0.26 10.55
C MET A 53 -31.82 0.08 9.46
N LEU A 54 -30.53 -0.18 9.72
CA LEU A 54 -29.45 0.11 8.77
C LEU A 54 -29.41 -0.89 7.61
N PHE A 55 -29.80 -2.13 7.88
CA PHE A 55 -29.74 -3.25 6.94
C PHE A 55 -31.12 -3.66 6.39
N ASP A 56 -32.18 -2.89 6.68
CA ASP A 56 -33.52 -3.12 6.14
C ASP A 56 -33.56 -2.81 4.64
N VAL A 57 -33.54 -3.87 3.83
CA VAL A 57 -33.64 -3.80 2.37
C VAL A 57 -34.68 -4.81 1.92
N GLU A 58 -35.60 -4.39 1.04
CA GLU A 58 -36.65 -5.26 0.51
C GLU A 58 -36.07 -6.47 -0.24
N ASP A 59 -36.65 -7.66 -0.02
CA ASP A 59 -36.23 -8.88 -0.75
C ASP A 59 -36.58 -8.74 -2.24
N PRO A 60 -35.57 -8.71 -3.14
CA PRO A 60 -35.78 -8.48 -4.56
C PRO A 60 -36.53 -9.63 -5.25
N ARG A 61 -36.59 -10.83 -4.65
CA ARG A 61 -37.34 -11.98 -5.20
C ARG A 61 -38.85 -11.74 -5.28
N SER A 62 -39.37 -10.82 -4.48
CA SER A 62 -40.79 -10.42 -4.51
C SER A 62 -41.18 -9.69 -5.80
N LYS A 63 -40.20 -9.19 -6.56
CA LYS A 63 -40.39 -8.36 -7.76
C LYS A 63 -39.95 -9.05 -9.06
N VAL A 64 -39.50 -10.31 -9.00
CA VAL A 64 -38.99 -11.05 -10.17
C VAL A 64 -40.13 -11.33 -11.16
N PRO A 65 -40.01 -10.91 -12.44
CA PRO A 65 -40.98 -11.27 -13.47
C PRO A 65 -40.99 -12.79 -13.70
N GLN A 66 -42.17 -13.44 -13.66
CA GLN A 66 -42.29 -14.84 -14.03
C GLN A 66 -42.22 -14.99 -15.56
N CYS A 67 -41.06 -15.38 -16.09
CA CYS A 67 -40.90 -15.72 -17.50
C CYS A 67 -41.47 -17.13 -17.79
N LYS A 68 -42.55 -17.21 -18.59
CA LYS A 68 -43.21 -18.48 -18.98
C LYS A 68 -42.65 -19.13 -20.28
N GLY A 69 -41.46 -18.73 -20.75
CA GLY A 69 -40.86 -19.19 -22.01
C GLY A 69 -39.62 -20.08 -21.82
N LYS A 70 -39.32 -20.95 -22.80
CA LYS A 70 -38.10 -21.79 -22.83
C LYS A 70 -36.81 -21.01 -23.17
N PHE A 71 -36.93 -19.80 -23.72
CA PHE A 71 -35.82 -18.93 -24.11
C PHE A 71 -36.07 -17.50 -23.63
N LEU A 72 -35.01 -16.84 -23.13
CA LEU A 72 -35.04 -15.45 -22.69
C LEU A 72 -34.54 -14.54 -23.83
N ASP A 73 -35.28 -13.47 -24.12
CA ASP A 73 -34.76 -12.37 -24.94
C ASP A 73 -33.58 -11.65 -24.23
N VAL A 74 -32.72 -10.95 -24.97
CA VAL A 74 -31.54 -10.24 -24.43
C VAL A 74 -31.92 -9.26 -23.32
N ASN A 75 -33.02 -8.52 -23.48
CA ASN A 75 -33.50 -7.60 -22.46
C ASN A 75 -34.03 -8.33 -21.21
N GLN A 76 -34.61 -9.52 -21.40
CA GLN A 76 -35.08 -10.36 -20.30
C GLN A 76 -33.90 -10.98 -19.54
N ALA A 77 -32.85 -11.41 -20.24
CA ALA A 77 -31.63 -11.92 -19.63
C ALA A 77 -30.89 -10.85 -18.80
N LEU A 78 -30.85 -9.60 -19.29
CA LEU A 78 -30.29 -8.47 -18.56
C LEU A 78 -31.08 -8.14 -17.29
N GLU A 79 -32.41 -8.19 -17.36
CA GLU A 79 -33.25 -8.00 -16.17
C GLU A 79 -33.06 -9.14 -15.16
N VAL A 80 -32.96 -10.40 -15.59
CA VAL A 80 -32.65 -11.53 -14.70
C VAL A 80 -31.28 -11.33 -14.01
N ALA A 81 -30.24 -10.97 -14.76
CA ALA A 81 -28.92 -10.69 -14.19
C ALA A 81 -28.96 -9.53 -13.17
N ARG A 82 -29.74 -8.48 -13.45
CA ARG A 82 -29.95 -7.37 -12.53
C ARG A 82 -30.60 -7.82 -11.22
N TYR A 83 -31.64 -8.66 -11.28
CA TYR A 83 -32.29 -9.21 -10.08
C TYR A 83 -31.36 -10.13 -9.30
N ASP A 84 -30.53 -10.93 -9.97
CA ASP A 84 -29.54 -11.79 -9.32
C ASP A 84 -28.50 -10.98 -8.54
N ILE A 85 -28.02 -9.86 -9.11
CA ILE A 85 -27.08 -8.95 -8.42
C ILE A 85 -27.76 -8.29 -7.20
N GLN A 86 -29.00 -7.83 -7.36
CA GLN A 86 -29.77 -7.26 -6.25
C GLN A 86 -30.00 -8.28 -5.14
N TYR A 87 -30.24 -9.54 -5.49
CA TYR A 87 -30.38 -10.62 -4.52
C TYR A 87 -29.07 -10.91 -3.79
N CYS A 88 -27.93 -10.86 -4.49
CA CYS A 88 -26.62 -11.02 -3.86
C CYS A 88 -26.32 -9.91 -2.86
N ASP A 89 -26.60 -8.64 -3.20
CA ASP A 89 -26.47 -7.49 -2.28
C ASP A 89 -27.39 -7.66 -1.07
N TRP A 90 -28.67 -7.97 -1.30
CA TRP A 90 -29.63 -8.22 -0.22
C TRP A 90 -29.16 -9.34 0.71
N ARG A 91 -28.71 -10.49 0.16
CA ARG A 91 -28.28 -11.64 0.96
C ARG A 91 -27.04 -11.32 1.78
N ALA A 92 -26.06 -10.64 1.18
CA ALA A 92 -24.85 -10.22 1.89
C ALA A 92 -25.17 -9.29 3.08
N ARG A 93 -26.10 -8.35 2.90
CA ARG A 93 -26.57 -7.47 4.00
C ARG A 93 -27.23 -8.25 5.14
N GLN A 94 -28.05 -9.25 4.82
CA GLN A 94 -28.69 -10.10 5.84
C GLN A 94 -27.68 -10.96 6.61
N ASP A 95 -26.66 -11.49 5.93
CA ASP A 95 -25.61 -12.27 6.59
C ASP A 95 -24.76 -11.40 7.52
N VAL A 96 -24.42 -10.18 7.10
CA VAL A 96 -23.71 -9.20 7.96
C VAL A 96 -24.57 -8.75 9.14
N LEU A 97 -25.86 -8.47 8.92
CA LEU A 97 -26.80 -8.13 10.01
C LEU A 97 -26.83 -9.24 11.07
N THR A 98 -26.82 -10.50 10.65
CA THR A 98 -26.80 -11.64 11.58
C THR A 98 -25.56 -11.62 12.47
N ILE A 99 -24.38 -11.32 11.92
CA ILE A 99 -23.14 -11.19 12.71
C ILE A 99 -23.25 -10.02 13.70
N MET A 100 -23.77 -8.87 13.27
CA MET A 100 -23.91 -7.69 14.13
C MET A 100 -24.84 -7.96 15.32
N LEU A 101 -25.97 -8.65 15.09
CA LEU A 101 -26.90 -9.04 16.14
C LEU A 101 -26.29 -10.06 17.11
N LEU A 102 -25.51 -11.03 16.61
CA LEU A 102 -24.79 -11.99 17.46
C LEU A 102 -23.70 -11.30 18.29
N HIS A 103 -23.00 -10.32 17.72
CA HIS A 103 -22.01 -9.53 18.44
C HIS A 103 -22.65 -8.72 19.57
N GLU A 104 -23.82 -8.11 19.34
CA GLU A 104 -24.59 -7.40 20.37
C GLU A 104 -24.92 -8.34 21.55
N LYS A 105 -25.34 -9.59 21.27
CA LYS A 105 -25.58 -10.61 22.31
C LYS A 105 -24.31 -10.97 23.09
N VAL A 106 -23.15 -11.08 22.42
CA VAL A 106 -21.87 -11.33 23.10
C VAL A 106 -21.54 -10.20 24.06
N VAL A 107 -21.76 -8.95 23.66
CA VAL A 107 -21.56 -7.77 24.51
C VAL A 107 -22.51 -7.79 25.71
N GLU A 108 -23.77 -8.18 25.51
CA GLU A 108 -24.74 -8.33 26.61
C GLU A 108 -24.33 -9.41 27.61
N VAL A 109 -23.85 -10.57 27.15
CA VAL A 109 -23.39 -11.65 28.03
C VAL A 109 -22.13 -11.22 28.81
N LEU A 110 -21.22 -10.48 28.19
CA LEU A 110 -19.99 -10.00 28.82
C LEU A 110 -20.15 -8.74 29.66
N ASN A 111 -21.35 -8.15 29.70
CA ASN A 111 -21.62 -6.92 30.45
C ASN A 111 -21.25 -7.11 31.93
N PRO A 112 -20.43 -6.23 32.54
CA PRO A 112 -20.03 -6.35 33.94
C PRO A 112 -21.21 -6.47 34.91
N LEU A 113 -22.35 -5.83 34.63
CA LEU A 113 -23.57 -5.93 35.43
C LEU A 113 -24.21 -7.33 35.39
N ALA A 114 -23.95 -8.12 34.34
CA ALA A 114 -24.44 -9.49 34.23
C ALA A 114 -23.81 -10.43 35.26
N ARG A 115 -22.65 -10.06 35.83
CA ARG A 115 -21.98 -10.82 36.88
C ARG A 115 -22.72 -10.81 38.21
N ASP A 116 -23.63 -9.85 38.41
CA ASP A 116 -24.39 -9.71 39.65
C ASP A 116 -25.59 -10.67 39.72
N TYR A 117 -26.03 -11.23 38.57
CA TYR A 117 -27.21 -12.10 38.50
C TYR A 117 -27.01 -13.40 37.69
N LYS A 118 -25.88 -13.60 37.01
CA LYS A 118 -25.54 -14.85 36.30
C LYS A 118 -24.31 -15.54 36.88
N SER A 119 -24.37 -16.87 36.99
CA SER A 119 -23.19 -17.66 37.39
C SER A 119 -22.15 -17.70 36.26
N ILE A 120 -20.87 -17.81 36.63
CA ILE A 120 -19.75 -17.97 35.67
C ILE A 120 -19.97 -19.19 34.77
N GLY A 121 -20.53 -20.28 35.30
CA GLY A 121 -20.83 -21.48 34.52
C GLY A 121 -21.90 -21.23 33.44
N THR A 122 -22.93 -20.46 33.77
CA THR A 122 -23.99 -20.06 32.83
C THR A 122 -23.43 -19.16 31.72
N MET A 123 -22.62 -18.14 32.09
CA MET A 123 -21.98 -17.26 31.11
C MET A 123 -21.06 -18.02 30.16
N LYS A 124 -20.27 -18.98 30.67
CA LYS A 124 -19.39 -19.81 29.85
C LYS A 124 -20.17 -20.65 28.83
N LYS A 125 -21.33 -21.19 29.23
CA LYS A 125 -22.20 -21.95 28.34
C LYS A 125 -22.80 -21.06 27.23
N GLU A 126 -23.37 -19.90 27.61
CA GLU A 126 -23.93 -18.94 26.65
C GLU A 126 -22.87 -18.42 25.66
N LEU A 127 -21.64 -18.15 26.12
CA LEU A 127 -20.54 -17.76 25.24
C LEU A 127 -20.12 -18.86 24.27
N ALA A 128 -20.14 -20.13 24.69
CA ALA A 128 -19.83 -21.25 23.82
C ALA A 128 -20.89 -21.42 22.72
N GLU A 129 -22.17 -21.29 23.06
CA GLU A 129 -23.27 -21.32 22.09
C GLU A 129 -23.17 -20.14 21.10
N LEU A 130 -22.93 -18.91 21.60
CA LEU A 130 -22.74 -17.74 20.74
C LEU A 130 -21.50 -17.85 19.84
N GLN A 131 -20.44 -18.51 20.30
CA GLN A 131 -19.25 -18.76 19.48
C GLN A 131 -19.55 -19.70 18.31
N GLU A 132 -20.36 -20.72 18.54
CA GLU A 132 -20.81 -21.64 17.48
C GLU A 132 -21.71 -20.92 16.46
N ASP A 133 -22.69 -20.14 16.94
CA ASP A 133 -23.58 -19.32 16.12
C ASP A 133 -22.80 -18.31 15.26
N LEU A 134 -21.81 -17.63 15.87
CA LEU A 134 -20.97 -16.66 15.17
C LEU A 134 -20.11 -17.34 14.09
N ALA A 135 -19.57 -18.52 14.39
CA ALA A 135 -18.83 -19.31 13.41
C ALA A 135 -19.73 -19.73 12.23
N GLN A 136 -20.98 -20.10 12.49
CA GLN A 136 -21.96 -20.39 11.44
C GLN A 136 -22.32 -19.15 10.61
N ALA A 137 -22.52 -18.00 11.25
CA ALA A 137 -22.82 -16.74 10.55
C ALA A 137 -21.65 -16.30 9.65
N HIS A 138 -20.40 -16.42 10.13
CA HIS A 138 -19.21 -16.15 9.33
C HIS A 138 -19.12 -17.09 8.10
N ARG A 139 -19.45 -18.38 8.25
CA ARG A 139 -19.53 -19.29 7.10
C ARG A 139 -20.56 -18.85 6.06
N GLN A 140 -21.71 -18.31 6.47
CA GLN A 140 -22.71 -17.79 5.52
C GLN A 140 -22.21 -16.56 4.76
N VAL A 141 -21.48 -15.66 5.43
CA VAL A 141 -20.85 -14.51 4.74
C VAL A 141 -19.85 -14.96 3.69
N HIS A 142 -19.00 -15.95 3.98
CA HIS A 142 -18.08 -16.50 2.98
C HIS A 142 -18.81 -17.15 1.79
N ILE A 143 -19.94 -17.81 2.02
CA ILE A 143 -20.77 -18.36 0.93
C ILE A 143 -21.33 -17.22 0.07
N SER A 144 -21.80 -16.14 0.69
CA SER A 144 -22.31 -14.95 -0.02
C SER A 144 -21.22 -14.22 -0.80
N GLU A 145 -20.01 -14.11 -0.25
CA GLU A 145 -18.82 -13.61 -0.94
C GLU A 145 -18.51 -14.44 -2.20
N ALA A 146 -18.49 -15.77 -2.09
CA ALA A 146 -18.27 -16.67 -3.23
C ALA A 146 -19.35 -16.53 -4.31
N ARG A 147 -20.61 -16.31 -3.91
CA ARG A 147 -21.73 -16.05 -4.85
C ARG A 147 -21.54 -14.74 -5.61
N VAL A 148 -21.13 -13.68 -4.93
CA VAL A 148 -20.85 -12.37 -5.56
C VAL A 148 -19.68 -12.50 -6.54
N ALA A 149 -18.58 -13.16 -6.13
CA ALA A 149 -17.44 -13.40 -7.00
C ALA A 149 -17.84 -14.15 -8.29
N THR A 150 -18.60 -15.24 -8.15
CA THR A 150 -19.10 -16.02 -9.29
C THR A 150 -20.00 -15.17 -10.21
N ALA A 151 -20.82 -14.26 -9.65
CA ALA A 151 -21.67 -13.37 -10.44
C ALA A 151 -20.83 -12.34 -11.22
N LEU A 152 -19.79 -11.78 -10.60
CA LEU A 152 -18.86 -10.86 -11.25
C LEU A 152 -18.10 -11.53 -12.40
N ASP A 153 -17.63 -12.77 -12.21
CA ASP A 153 -16.96 -13.54 -13.26
C ASP A 153 -17.88 -13.78 -14.47
N LYS A 154 -19.15 -14.08 -14.22
CA LYS A 154 -20.16 -14.23 -15.29
C LYS A 154 -20.40 -12.92 -16.04
N LEU A 155 -20.45 -11.79 -15.34
CA LEU A 155 -20.60 -10.47 -15.97
C LEU A 155 -19.40 -10.12 -16.83
N ALA A 156 -18.18 -10.36 -16.34
CA ALA A 156 -16.94 -10.14 -17.09
C ALA A 156 -16.90 -11.01 -18.36
N TYR A 157 -17.34 -12.27 -18.26
CA TYR A 157 -17.47 -13.16 -19.42
C TYR A 157 -18.50 -12.65 -20.44
N MET A 158 -19.66 -12.17 -19.98
CA MET A 158 -20.67 -11.58 -20.86
C MET A 158 -20.17 -10.30 -21.54
N GLU A 159 -19.43 -9.46 -20.83
CA GLU A 159 -18.82 -8.25 -21.38
C GLU A 159 -17.81 -8.58 -22.49
N ALA A 160 -16.96 -9.58 -22.27
CA ALA A 160 -16.02 -10.06 -23.29
C ALA A 160 -16.74 -10.54 -24.56
N LEU A 161 -17.80 -11.34 -24.42
CA LEU A 161 -18.62 -11.81 -25.54
C LEU A 161 -19.29 -10.67 -26.33
N VAL A 162 -19.75 -9.62 -25.65
CA VAL A 162 -20.36 -8.45 -26.29
C VAL A 162 -19.32 -7.64 -27.04
N ASN A 163 -18.15 -7.41 -26.42
CA ASN A 163 -17.05 -6.69 -27.06
C ASN A 163 -16.53 -7.41 -28.30
N ASP A 164 -16.40 -8.74 -28.26
CA ASP A 164 -15.99 -9.55 -29.42
C ASP A 164 -17.00 -9.46 -30.58
N ARG A 165 -18.31 -9.46 -30.31
CA ARG A 165 -19.33 -9.26 -31.35
C ARG A 165 -19.31 -7.84 -31.93
N LEU A 166 -19.14 -6.81 -31.09
CA LEU A 166 -19.04 -5.41 -31.56
C LEU A 166 -17.80 -5.18 -32.44
N LEU A 167 -16.71 -5.89 -32.17
CA LEU A 167 -15.52 -5.88 -33.02
C LEU A 167 -15.78 -6.58 -34.36
N GLN A 168 -16.48 -7.71 -34.37
CA GLN A 168 -16.88 -8.41 -35.60
C GLN A 168 -17.82 -7.56 -36.49
N ASP A 169 -18.80 -6.87 -35.91
CA ASP A 169 -19.72 -5.98 -36.64
C ASP A 169 -19.02 -4.73 -37.21
N ARG A 170 -17.96 -4.25 -36.56
CA ARG A 170 -17.13 -3.16 -37.11
C ARG A 170 -16.32 -3.60 -38.33
N HIS A 171 -15.86 -4.85 -38.36
CA HIS A 171 -15.09 -5.39 -39.49
C HIS A 171 -15.95 -5.69 -40.72
N THR A 172 -17.25 -5.91 -40.57
CA THR A 172 -18.18 -6.09 -41.71
C THR A 172 -18.70 -4.77 -42.30
N SER A 173 -18.65 -3.66 -41.57
CA SER A 173 -19.04 -2.32 -42.07
C SER A 173 -17.92 -1.52 -42.76
N GLY A 174 -16.72 -2.10 -42.89
CA GLY A 174 -15.49 -1.40 -43.29
C GLY A 174 -14.94 -1.77 -44.67
N THR A 175 -15.78 -1.96 -45.68
CA THR A 175 -15.35 -2.05 -47.09
C THR A 175 -16.45 -1.52 -47.99
N ASP A 176 -16.41 -0.21 -48.32
CA ASP A 176 -16.66 0.25 -49.69
C ASP A 176 -16.37 1.75 -49.89
N GLN A 177 -15.71 2.00 -51.02
CA GLN A 177 -15.70 3.21 -51.87
C GLN A 177 -14.78 4.41 -51.57
N THR A 178 -13.70 4.40 -52.37
CA THR A 178 -12.97 5.54 -52.94
C THR A 178 -13.86 6.48 -53.78
N CYS A 179 -13.68 7.80 -53.68
CA CYS A 179 -13.55 8.68 -54.85
C CYS A 179 -13.01 10.08 -54.48
N ALA A 180 -12.17 10.64 -55.34
CA ALA A 180 -11.56 11.96 -55.25
C ALA A 180 -12.42 13.04 -55.92
N SER A 181 -12.38 14.29 -55.42
CA SER A 181 -12.20 15.54 -56.20
C SER A 181 -12.25 16.80 -55.31
N PRO A 182 -11.64 17.93 -55.73
CA PRO A 182 -11.26 19.04 -54.86
C PRO A 182 -12.25 20.21 -54.92
N SER A 183 -12.34 21.00 -53.85
CA SER A 183 -12.69 22.42 -53.95
C SER A 183 -12.22 23.24 -52.75
N THR A 184 -11.82 24.44 -53.07
CA THR A 184 -11.32 25.54 -52.24
C THR A 184 -12.41 26.14 -51.36
N SER A 185 -12.10 26.49 -50.10
CA SER A 185 -12.01 27.89 -49.66
C SER A 185 -11.95 28.05 -48.13
N LYS A 186 -11.13 29.03 -47.74
CA LYS A 186 -11.15 29.88 -46.52
C LYS A 186 -10.67 29.29 -45.19
N GLN A 187 -9.42 29.66 -44.92
CA GLN A 187 -8.79 29.79 -43.61
C GLN A 187 -9.74 30.41 -42.56
N SER A 188 -9.79 29.77 -41.40
CA SER A 188 -9.81 30.47 -40.12
C SER A 188 -8.63 29.95 -39.30
N LEU A 189 -7.67 30.85 -39.07
CA LEU A 189 -6.52 30.64 -38.21
C LEU A 189 -6.97 30.95 -36.78
N ASP A 190 -7.29 29.92 -36.00
CA ASP A 190 -7.21 30.03 -34.55
C ASP A 190 -6.01 29.20 -34.08
N ILE A 191 -4.98 29.96 -33.68
CA ILE A 191 -3.70 29.47 -33.18
C ILE A 191 -3.96 28.79 -31.82
N VAL A 192 -4.31 27.51 -31.85
CA VAL A 192 -4.07 26.64 -30.70
C VAL A 192 -2.57 26.43 -30.66
N LYS A 193 -1.89 27.14 -29.75
CA LYS A 193 -0.50 26.85 -29.36
C LYS A 193 -0.38 25.36 -29.12
N GLY A 194 0.20 24.65 -30.08
CA GLY A 194 0.50 23.23 -29.96
C GLY A 194 1.38 23.04 -28.74
N LYS A 195 0.83 22.49 -27.66
CA LYS A 195 1.66 21.86 -26.64
C LYS A 195 2.40 20.75 -27.37
N LEU A 196 3.73 20.87 -27.42
CA LEU A 196 4.63 19.79 -27.85
C LEU A 196 4.13 18.47 -27.21
N PRO A 197 4.09 17.35 -27.96
CA PRO A 197 3.75 16.07 -27.38
C PRO A 197 4.66 15.84 -26.17
N ARG A 198 4.07 15.68 -24.98
CA ARG A 198 4.82 15.37 -23.77
C ARG A 198 5.66 14.14 -24.05
N LYS A 199 6.99 14.26 -24.01
CA LYS A 199 7.91 13.12 -24.10
C LYS A 199 7.47 12.12 -23.03
N SER A 200 7.05 10.92 -23.46
CA SER A 200 6.78 9.83 -22.52
C SER A 200 8.09 9.47 -21.83
N LEU A 201 8.12 9.63 -20.51
CA LEU A 201 9.24 9.16 -19.70
C LEU A 201 9.09 7.64 -19.59
N ASN A 202 9.72 6.90 -20.50
CA ASN A 202 9.65 5.44 -20.56
C ASN A 202 10.62 4.79 -19.56
N VAL A 203 10.69 5.34 -18.34
CA VAL A 203 11.54 4.83 -17.27
C VAL A 203 10.96 3.56 -16.66
N SER A 204 9.69 3.25 -16.94
CA SER A 204 8.91 2.15 -16.34
C SER A 204 7.90 1.57 -17.31
N GLY A 205 8.36 1.30 -18.53
CA GLY A 205 7.68 0.37 -19.41
C GLY A 205 7.67 -1.05 -18.82
N PRO A 206 7.47 -2.11 -19.63
CA PRO A 206 7.61 -3.49 -19.17
C PRO A 206 8.85 -3.68 -18.30
N VAL A 207 8.74 -4.50 -17.26
CA VAL A 207 9.80 -4.81 -16.30
C VAL A 207 11.17 -5.01 -16.99
N GLN A 208 12.07 -4.04 -16.86
CA GLN A 208 13.40 -4.06 -17.49
C GLN A 208 14.48 -4.56 -16.52
N PRO A 209 15.56 -5.18 -17.03
CA PRO A 209 16.78 -5.41 -16.25
C PRO A 209 17.32 -4.11 -15.65
N TYR A 210 17.91 -4.20 -14.46
CA TYR A 210 18.54 -3.04 -13.84
C TYR A 210 19.72 -2.55 -14.66
N ASN A 211 19.79 -1.23 -14.86
CA ASN A 211 20.96 -0.61 -15.45
C ASN A 211 22.15 -0.72 -14.48
N THR A 212 23.32 -1.07 -14.99
CA THR A 212 24.54 -1.23 -14.18
C THR A 212 24.92 0.04 -13.43
N ARG A 213 24.61 1.22 -13.98
CA ARG A 213 24.87 2.52 -13.32
C ARG A 213 24.08 2.71 -12.02
N LEU A 214 22.92 2.06 -11.87
CA LEU A 214 22.15 2.10 -10.62
C LEU A 214 22.85 1.33 -9.50
N LYS A 215 23.72 0.37 -9.83
CA LYS A 215 24.53 -0.35 -8.83
C LYS A 215 25.66 0.49 -8.26
N ASN A 216 26.10 1.55 -8.94
CA ASN A 216 27.23 2.40 -8.55
C ASN A 216 26.83 3.45 -7.49
N PHE A 217 26.19 2.99 -6.41
CA PHE A 217 25.81 3.78 -5.24
C PHE A 217 26.00 2.96 -3.97
N TRP A 218 26.04 3.65 -2.84
CA TRP A 218 25.95 3.02 -1.53
C TRP A 218 24.49 2.69 -1.18
N PHE A 219 24.25 1.45 -0.74
CA PHE A 219 22.94 0.97 -0.34
C PHE A 219 22.95 0.46 1.11
N PRO A 220 22.06 0.99 1.98
CA PRO A 220 21.79 0.37 3.27
C PRO A 220 21.03 -0.95 3.07
N VAL A 221 21.48 -2.03 3.71
CA VAL A 221 20.90 -3.38 3.53
C VAL A 221 20.35 -4.01 4.81
N ALA A 222 20.86 -3.58 5.96
CA ALA A 222 20.39 -3.99 7.27
C ALA A 222 20.66 -2.90 8.30
N PHE A 223 19.93 -2.94 9.42
CA PHE A 223 20.31 -2.17 10.60
C PHE A 223 21.46 -2.86 11.33
N SER A 224 22.35 -2.09 11.94
CA SER A 224 23.46 -2.62 12.75
C SER A 224 23.00 -3.55 13.87
N THR A 225 21.82 -3.25 14.43
CA THR A 225 21.17 -3.99 15.53
C THR A 225 20.74 -5.40 15.11
N ASP A 226 20.49 -5.64 13.83
CA ASP A 226 20.14 -6.95 13.27
C ASP A 226 21.37 -7.85 13.06
N LEU A 227 22.57 -7.27 12.94
CA LEU A 227 23.81 -7.99 12.68
C LEU A 227 24.66 -8.14 13.95
N LYS A 228 24.39 -9.21 14.72
CA LYS A 228 25.20 -9.60 15.88
C LYS A 228 26.41 -10.42 15.44
N ASP A 229 27.37 -10.63 16.35
CA ASP A 229 28.66 -11.30 16.06
C ASP A 229 28.54 -12.73 15.50
N ASP A 230 27.51 -13.47 15.91
CA ASP A 230 27.24 -14.85 15.52
C ASP A 230 26.10 -14.98 14.48
N THR A 231 25.58 -13.84 14.00
CA THR A 231 24.41 -13.80 13.14
C THR A 231 24.81 -13.57 11.68
N MET A 232 24.06 -14.20 10.78
CA MET A 232 24.16 -13.96 9.34
C MET A 232 22.83 -13.42 8.85
N VAL A 233 22.86 -12.35 8.06
CA VAL A 233 21.66 -11.77 7.47
C VAL A 233 21.71 -11.97 5.95
N PRO A 234 20.93 -12.92 5.40
CA PRO A 234 20.79 -13.05 3.95
C PRO A 234 19.87 -11.97 3.39
N PHE A 235 20.17 -11.51 2.18
CA PHE A 235 19.35 -10.57 1.44
C PHE A 235 19.62 -10.71 -0.07
N ASP A 236 18.67 -10.26 -0.88
CA ASP A 236 18.86 -10.14 -2.33
C ASP A 236 19.10 -8.67 -2.67
N CYS A 237 20.03 -8.41 -3.59
CA CYS A 237 20.28 -7.07 -4.12
C CYS A 237 20.63 -7.19 -5.61
N PHE A 238 19.86 -6.51 -6.46
CA PHE A 238 19.96 -6.58 -7.92
C PHE A 238 19.93 -8.01 -8.48
N GLU A 239 19.01 -8.85 -7.95
CA GLU A 239 18.81 -10.26 -8.33
C GLU A 239 19.98 -11.20 -7.97
N GLU A 240 20.96 -10.71 -7.20
CA GLU A 240 22.08 -11.49 -6.68
C GLU A 240 21.86 -11.78 -5.19
N PRO A 241 22.07 -13.03 -4.74
CA PRO A 241 21.91 -13.39 -3.32
C PRO A 241 23.20 -13.10 -2.54
N TRP A 242 23.06 -12.35 -1.46
CA TRP A 242 24.13 -11.88 -0.59
C TRP A 242 23.90 -12.30 0.86
N VAL A 243 24.98 -12.31 1.64
CA VAL A 243 24.92 -12.51 3.08
C VAL A 243 25.94 -11.60 3.76
N ILE A 244 25.47 -10.89 4.77
CA ILE A 244 26.34 -10.12 5.67
C ILE A 244 26.57 -10.88 6.99
N PHE A 245 27.76 -10.73 7.55
CA PHE A 245 28.19 -11.27 8.84
C PHE A 245 29.37 -10.44 9.38
N ARG A 246 29.67 -10.54 10.67
CA ARG A 246 30.82 -9.86 11.27
C ARG A 246 32.08 -10.72 11.25
N GLY A 247 33.20 -10.08 10.94
CA GLY A 247 34.52 -10.63 11.15
C GLY A 247 34.87 -10.72 12.63
N LYS A 248 36.01 -11.33 12.95
CA LYS A 248 36.50 -11.47 14.33
C LYS A 248 36.85 -10.13 14.97
N ASP A 249 37.17 -9.16 14.13
CA ASP A 249 37.40 -7.75 14.46
C ASP A 249 36.11 -6.95 14.67
N GLY A 250 34.93 -7.58 14.52
CA GLY A 250 33.63 -6.93 14.58
C GLY A 250 33.25 -6.17 13.31
N ILE A 251 34.14 -6.10 12.31
CA ILE A 251 33.89 -5.36 11.05
C ILE A 251 32.97 -6.21 10.16
N PRO A 252 31.86 -5.66 9.63
CA PRO A 252 30.96 -6.41 8.77
C PRO A 252 31.60 -6.69 7.40
N GLY A 253 31.34 -7.89 6.87
CA GLY A 253 31.61 -8.27 5.49
C GLY A 253 30.33 -8.58 4.73
N CYS A 254 30.36 -8.43 3.41
CA CYS A 254 29.28 -8.86 2.53
C CYS A 254 29.84 -9.78 1.45
N VAL A 255 29.40 -11.04 1.44
CA VAL A 255 29.85 -12.04 0.47
C VAL A 255 28.66 -12.63 -0.28
N GLN A 256 28.92 -13.16 -1.47
CA GLN A 256 27.91 -13.86 -2.24
C GLN A 256 27.41 -15.07 -1.44
N ASN A 257 26.10 -15.23 -1.31
CA ASN A 257 25.48 -16.27 -0.51
C ASN A 257 25.46 -17.64 -1.24
N THR A 258 26.60 -17.98 -1.85
CA THR A 258 26.75 -19.15 -2.72
C THR A 258 28.16 -19.73 -2.53
N CYS A 259 28.25 -20.91 -1.93
CA CYS A 259 29.54 -21.60 -1.74
C CYS A 259 30.18 -21.96 -3.08
N ALA A 260 31.48 -21.65 -3.25
CA ALA A 260 32.22 -21.94 -4.48
C ALA A 260 32.32 -23.45 -4.82
N HIS A 261 32.14 -24.35 -3.86
CA HIS A 261 32.25 -25.80 -4.09
C HIS A 261 31.02 -26.37 -4.83
N ARG A 262 29.83 -26.21 -4.26
CA ARG A 262 28.58 -26.81 -4.78
C ARG A 262 27.38 -25.86 -4.69
N ALA A 263 27.63 -24.55 -4.71
CA ALA A 263 26.61 -23.52 -4.68
C ALA A 263 25.63 -23.60 -3.49
N CYS A 264 26.07 -24.21 -2.38
CA CYS A 264 25.26 -24.27 -1.16
C CYS A 264 25.04 -22.85 -0.60
N PRO A 265 23.82 -22.47 -0.20
CA PRO A 265 23.58 -21.19 0.44
C PRO A 265 24.34 -21.09 1.77
N LEU A 266 25.22 -20.11 1.87
CA LEU A 266 26.13 -19.99 3.02
C LEU A 266 25.41 -19.59 4.31
N HIS A 267 24.34 -18.80 4.20
CA HIS A 267 23.53 -18.37 5.35
C HIS A 267 22.85 -19.52 6.11
N LEU A 268 22.78 -20.72 5.55
CA LEU A 268 22.27 -21.92 6.23
C LEU A 268 23.31 -22.57 7.16
N GLY A 269 24.54 -22.06 7.18
CA GLY A 269 25.61 -22.53 8.06
C GLY A 269 25.72 -21.72 9.34
N SER A 270 26.95 -21.35 9.70
CA SER A 270 27.25 -20.61 10.93
C SER A 270 28.42 -19.66 10.75
N VAL A 271 28.57 -18.69 11.65
CA VAL A 271 29.80 -17.89 11.77
C VAL A 271 30.75 -18.59 12.74
N ASN A 272 31.98 -18.87 12.31
CA ASN A 272 33.02 -19.49 13.12
C ASN A 272 34.26 -18.58 13.15
N GLU A 273 34.59 -18.03 14.32
CA GLU A 273 35.70 -17.08 14.50
C GLU A 273 35.72 -15.95 13.47
N GLY A 274 34.55 -15.38 13.15
CA GLY A 274 34.43 -14.31 12.17
C GLY A 274 34.56 -14.75 10.70
N ARG A 275 34.39 -16.04 10.42
CA ARG A 275 34.30 -16.60 9.06
C ARG A 275 32.96 -17.28 8.86
N ILE A 276 32.35 -17.12 7.69
CA ILE A 276 31.14 -17.84 7.34
C ILE A 276 31.48 -19.28 6.94
N GLN A 277 30.91 -20.25 7.65
CA GLN A 277 31.11 -21.68 7.40
C GLN A 277 29.94 -22.24 6.57
N CYS A 278 30.26 -22.84 5.43
CA CYS A 278 29.30 -23.55 4.61
C CYS A 278 28.79 -24.82 5.32
N PRO A 279 27.46 -25.03 5.42
CA PRO A 279 26.90 -26.18 6.14
C PRO A 279 27.13 -27.52 5.42
N TYR A 280 27.55 -27.50 4.16
CA TYR A 280 27.68 -28.73 3.39
C TYR A 280 29.00 -29.48 3.69
N HIS A 281 30.13 -28.83 3.45
CA HIS A 281 31.46 -29.45 3.64
C HIS A 281 32.37 -28.62 4.56
N GLY A 282 31.79 -27.66 5.29
CA GLY A 282 32.51 -26.87 6.28
C GLY A 282 33.55 -25.90 5.72
N TRP A 283 33.48 -25.54 4.43
CA TRP A 283 34.38 -24.52 3.88
C TRP A 283 34.11 -23.18 4.55
N GLU A 284 35.14 -22.54 5.08
CA GLU A 284 35.03 -21.26 5.80
C GLU A 284 35.59 -20.12 4.94
N TYR A 285 34.84 -19.02 4.86
CA TYR A 285 35.21 -17.82 4.11
C TYR A 285 35.31 -16.60 5.02
N SER A 286 36.34 -15.77 4.82
CA SER A 286 36.50 -14.47 5.46
C SER A 286 35.50 -13.43 4.94
N THR A 287 35.45 -12.27 5.58
CA THR A 287 34.59 -11.11 5.21
C THR A 287 34.86 -10.58 3.80
N ASP A 288 36.08 -10.75 3.30
CA ASP A 288 36.46 -10.41 1.92
C ASP A 288 36.21 -11.56 0.93
N GLY A 289 35.66 -12.69 1.36
CA GLY A 289 35.28 -13.83 0.53
C GLY A 289 36.39 -14.84 0.25
N LYS A 290 37.59 -14.70 0.83
CA LYS A 290 38.67 -15.68 0.67
C LYS A 290 38.33 -16.96 1.45
N CYS A 291 38.49 -18.12 0.83
CA CYS A 291 38.35 -19.39 1.55
C CYS A 291 39.61 -19.64 2.39
N GLU A 292 39.44 -19.66 3.70
CA GLU A 292 40.56 -19.80 4.65
C GLU A 292 40.69 -21.22 5.19
N LYS A 293 39.62 -22.02 5.10
CA LYS A 293 39.60 -23.39 5.60
C LYS A 293 38.75 -24.29 4.72
N MET A 294 39.31 -25.45 4.36
CA MET A 294 38.62 -26.50 3.61
C MET A 294 38.80 -27.82 4.36
N PRO A 295 37.85 -28.21 5.23
CA PRO A 295 37.89 -29.51 5.87
C PRO A 295 37.93 -30.65 4.84
N SER A 296 38.55 -31.76 5.21
CA SER A 296 38.58 -33.00 4.43
C SER A 296 39.28 -32.90 3.06
N THR A 297 40.04 -31.84 2.81
CA THR A 297 40.86 -31.67 1.61
C THR A 297 42.04 -30.72 1.86
N GLN A 298 42.94 -30.61 0.88
CA GLN A 298 44.00 -29.60 0.91
C GLN A 298 43.43 -28.21 0.56
N LEU A 299 43.85 -27.20 1.31
CA LEU A 299 43.44 -25.81 1.07
C LEU A 299 43.87 -25.36 -0.33
N ARG A 300 42.93 -24.81 -1.09
CA ARG A 300 43.18 -24.18 -2.40
C ARG A 300 42.87 -22.69 -2.35
N ASN A 301 43.54 -21.93 -3.22
CA ASN A 301 43.28 -20.50 -3.35
C ASN A 301 41.94 -20.28 -4.07
N VAL A 302 40.85 -20.25 -3.30
CA VAL A 302 39.48 -20.01 -3.79
C VAL A 302 38.95 -18.76 -3.11
N LYS A 303 38.26 -17.92 -3.89
CA LYS A 303 37.61 -16.71 -3.42
C LYS A 303 36.20 -16.62 -3.99
N ILE A 304 35.21 -16.35 -3.15
CA ILE A 304 33.85 -15.98 -3.57
C ILE A 304 33.76 -14.47 -3.76
N LYS A 305 32.78 -14.01 -4.54
CA LYS A 305 32.54 -12.58 -4.74
C LYS A 305 32.20 -11.94 -3.38
N SER A 306 32.77 -10.77 -3.13
CA SER A 306 32.48 -9.92 -1.97
C SER A 306 32.25 -8.49 -2.43
N LEU A 307 31.50 -7.74 -1.64
CA LEU A 307 31.23 -6.32 -1.88
C LEU A 307 31.94 -5.46 -0.84
N PRO A 308 32.39 -4.25 -1.19
CA PRO A 308 32.71 -3.22 -0.20
C PRO A 308 31.55 -3.09 0.78
N CYS A 309 31.86 -3.19 2.06
CA CYS A 309 30.89 -3.24 3.14
C CYS A 309 31.43 -2.47 4.34
N PHE A 310 30.60 -1.64 4.97
CA PHE A 310 30.95 -0.99 6.23
C PHE A 310 29.72 -0.67 7.07
N GLU A 311 29.97 -0.34 8.34
CA GLU A 311 28.94 0.08 9.27
C GLU A 311 29.07 1.58 9.55
N GLN A 312 27.97 2.32 9.38
CA GLN A 312 27.89 3.73 9.72
C GLN A 312 26.44 4.13 9.99
N GLU A 313 26.22 5.01 10.97
CA GLU A 313 24.90 5.58 11.30
C GLU A 313 23.82 4.54 11.63
N GLY A 314 24.26 3.45 12.28
CA GLY A 314 23.42 2.33 12.70
C GLY A 314 22.93 1.46 11.53
N MET A 315 23.59 1.53 10.37
CA MET A 315 23.27 0.74 9.19
C MET A 315 24.50 0.04 8.63
N ILE A 316 24.25 -1.09 7.98
CA ILE A 316 25.24 -1.80 7.17
C ILE A 316 25.07 -1.36 5.71
N TRP A 317 26.13 -0.81 5.14
CA TRP A 317 26.18 -0.27 3.80
C TRP A 317 26.98 -1.18 2.87
N ILE A 318 26.50 -1.36 1.64
CA ILE A 318 27.22 -2.07 0.59
C ILE A 318 27.35 -1.25 -0.69
N TRP A 319 28.35 -1.59 -1.49
CA TRP A 319 28.51 -1.10 -2.85
C TRP A 319 28.42 -2.26 -3.85
N PRO A 320 27.28 -2.47 -4.53
CA PRO A 320 27.10 -3.56 -5.49
C PRO A 320 27.61 -3.25 -6.90
N GLY A 321 28.08 -2.02 -7.14
CA GLY A 321 28.59 -1.55 -8.42
C GLY A 321 30.00 -2.06 -8.73
N ASP A 322 30.35 -2.01 -10.02
CA ASP A 322 31.67 -2.41 -10.51
C ASP A 322 32.67 -1.24 -10.51
N GLU A 323 32.18 0.00 -10.42
CA GLU A 323 33.04 1.19 -10.30
C GLU A 323 33.61 1.34 -8.88
N PRO A 324 34.73 2.06 -8.70
CA PRO A 324 35.26 2.37 -7.37
C PRO A 324 34.20 3.07 -6.51
N PRO A 325 34.00 2.64 -5.24
CA PRO A 325 33.02 3.26 -4.37
C PRO A 325 33.29 4.74 -4.13
N THR A 326 32.22 5.54 -4.08
CA THR A 326 32.34 6.96 -3.71
C THR A 326 32.75 7.09 -2.24
N ALA A 327 33.52 8.12 -1.92
CA ALA A 327 33.97 8.36 -0.53
C ALA A 327 32.83 8.87 0.38
N THR A 328 31.78 9.45 -0.20
CA THR A 328 30.68 10.08 0.53
C THR A 328 29.42 9.22 0.51
N ILE A 329 28.71 9.22 1.64
CA ILE A 329 27.35 8.70 1.78
C ILE A 329 26.41 9.83 2.21
N PRO A 330 25.11 9.74 1.88
CA PRO A 330 24.13 10.64 2.49
C PRO A 330 23.99 10.34 3.98
N CYS A 331 23.90 11.39 4.79
CA CYS A 331 23.56 11.27 6.21
C CYS A 331 22.13 10.73 6.35
N LEU A 332 21.93 9.66 7.10
CA LEU A 332 20.65 9.02 7.42
C LEU A 332 20.35 9.04 8.93
N LEU A 333 21.14 9.78 9.70
CA LEU A 333 20.82 10.06 11.11
C LEU A 333 19.52 10.86 11.20
N PRO A 334 18.71 10.59 12.23
CA PRO A 334 17.57 11.45 12.50
C PRO A 334 18.05 12.87 12.85
N PRO A 335 17.22 13.90 12.60
CA PRO A 335 17.57 15.27 12.96
C PRO A 335 17.87 15.41 14.46
N SER A 336 18.61 16.46 14.83
CA SER A 336 18.89 16.75 16.23
C SER A 336 17.59 16.88 17.04
N GLY A 337 17.55 16.25 18.20
CA GLY A 337 16.37 16.20 19.08
C GLY A 337 15.43 15.01 18.84
N PHE A 338 15.61 14.25 17.77
CA PHE A 338 14.84 13.03 17.51
C PHE A 338 15.53 11.79 18.09
N GLU A 339 14.74 10.88 18.64
CA GLU A 339 15.19 9.57 19.10
C GLU A 339 14.57 8.45 18.27
N ILE A 340 15.38 7.44 17.93
CA ILE A 340 14.93 6.24 17.21
C ILE A 340 14.03 5.41 18.13
N HIS A 341 12.83 5.10 17.66
CA HIS A 341 11.82 4.33 18.38
C HIS A 341 11.55 2.96 17.76
N ALA A 342 11.76 2.81 16.44
CA ALA A 342 11.61 1.54 15.76
C ALA A 342 12.54 1.46 14.55
N GLU A 343 13.09 0.27 14.33
CA GLU A 343 13.83 -0.14 13.14
C GLU A 343 13.23 -1.46 12.67
N ILE A 344 12.71 -1.50 11.44
CA ILE A 344 11.92 -2.62 10.93
C ILE A 344 12.39 -2.94 9.51
N VAL A 345 12.60 -4.22 9.23
CA VAL A 345 12.95 -4.72 7.90
C VAL A 345 11.82 -5.60 7.37
N MET A 346 11.39 -5.35 6.13
CA MET A 346 10.32 -6.07 5.46
C MET A 346 10.73 -6.45 4.02
N GLU A 347 10.28 -7.61 3.57
CA GLU A 347 10.46 -8.07 2.18
C GLU A 347 9.12 -7.97 1.46
N LEU A 348 9.05 -7.16 0.40
CA LEU A 348 7.80 -6.81 -0.27
C LEU A 348 7.81 -7.32 -1.72
N PRO A 349 6.71 -7.93 -2.20
CA PRO A 349 6.60 -8.54 -3.53
C PRO A 349 6.34 -7.53 -4.65
N ILE A 350 7.03 -6.39 -4.61
CA ILE A 350 6.92 -5.30 -5.59
C ILE A 350 8.31 -4.77 -5.95
N GLU A 351 8.44 -4.20 -7.13
CA GLU A 351 9.62 -3.51 -7.59
C GLU A 351 9.85 -2.23 -6.78
N HIS A 352 11.12 -1.92 -6.48
CA HIS A 352 11.48 -0.84 -5.56
C HIS A 352 11.00 0.55 -6.01
N GLY A 353 10.98 0.82 -7.31
CA GLY A 353 10.51 2.07 -7.88
C GLY A 353 9.02 2.31 -7.66
N LEU A 354 8.18 1.27 -7.69
CA LEU A 354 6.76 1.37 -7.33
C LEU A 354 6.56 1.80 -5.88
N LEU A 355 7.33 1.21 -4.96
CA LEU A 355 7.28 1.59 -3.56
C LEU A 355 7.78 3.02 -3.34
N LEU A 356 8.89 3.40 -3.97
CA LEU A 356 9.41 4.78 -3.92
C LEU A 356 8.36 5.78 -4.42
N ASP A 357 7.75 5.53 -5.57
CA ASP A 357 6.77 6.44 -6.15
C ASP A 357 5.51 6.57 -5.27
N ASN A 358 5.05 5.46 -4.68
CA ASN A 358 3.94 5.47 -3.71
C ASN A 358 4.30 6.23 -2.42
N LEU A 359 5.51 6.07 -1.87
CA LEU A 359 5.95 6.81 -0.68
C LEU A 359 6.15 8.31 -0.93
N LEU A 360 6.46 8.69 -2.17
CA LEU A 360 6.63 10.08 -2.60
C LEU A 360 5.30 10.73 -3.02
N ASP A 361 4.18 9.99 -3.01
CA ASP A 361 2.83 10.50 -3.20
C ASP A 361 2.11 10.55 -1.85
N LEU A 362 1.50 11.69 -1.52
CA LEU A 362 0.66 11.84 -0.33
C LEU A 362 -0.81 12.05 -0.70
N ALA A 363 -1.11 12.26 -1.99
CA ALA A 363 -2.46 12.50 -2.46
C ALA A 363 -3.35 11.26 -2.30
N HIS A 364 -2.77 10.05 -2.26
CA HIS A 364 -3.51 8.81 -1.99
C HIS A 364 -3.94 8.66 -0.53
N ALA A 365 -3.29 9.35 0.41
CA ALA A 365 -3.45 9.07 1.83
C ALA A 365 -4.91 9.16 2.34
N PRO A 366 -5.72 10.18 1.98
CA PRO A 366 -7.13 10.25 2.40
C PRO A 366 -8.02 9.12 1.87
N PHE A 367 -7.58 8.41 0.83
CA PHE A 367 -8.34 7.33 0.19
C PHE A 367 -7.87 5.95 0.67
N THR A 368 -6.57 5.78 0.83
CA THR A 368 -5.95 4.48 1.20
C THR A 368 -5.90 4.29 2.71
N HIS A 369 -5.55 5.34 3.45
CA HIS A 369 -5.28 5.28 4.90
C HIS A 369 -6.46 5.70 5.77
N THR A 370 -7.67 5.36 5.33
CA THR A 370 -8.93 5.73 6.00
C THR A 370 -9.11 5.05 7.37
N SER A 371 -8.45 3.91 7.59
CA SER A 371 -8.44 3.17 8.86
C SER A 371 -7.26 3.50 9.78
N THR A 372 -6.24 4.20 9.28
CA THR A 372 -4.98 4.47 10.01
C THR A 372 -4.78 5.97 10.21
N PHE A 373 -3.72 6.56 9.64
CA PHE A 373 -3.28 7.92 9.98
C PHE A 373 -4.08 9.00 9.25
N ALA A 374 -4.73 8.68 8.12
CA ALA A 374 -5.55 9.61 7.37
C ALA A 374 -7.03 9.55 7.74
N LYS A 375 -7.39 8.83 8.81
CA LYS A 375 -8.76 8.70 9.29
C LYS A 375 -9.37 10.08 9.59
N GLY A 376 -10.38 10.45 8.82
CA GLY A 376 -11.10 11.72 8.97
C GLY A 376 -10.45 12.92 8.26
N TRP A 377 -9.44 12.71 7.42
CA TRP A 377 -8.90 13.78 6.59
C TRP A 377 -9.92 14.18 5.52
N SER A 378 -10.13 15.48 5.34
CA SER A 378 -10.91 15.99 4.22
C SER A 378 -10.10 15.88 2.94
N VAL A 379 -10.72 15.45 1.84
CA VAL A 379 -10.09 15.50 0.52
C VAL A 379 -10.03 16.97 0.07
N PRO A 380 -8.83 17.56 -0.08
CA PRO A 380 -8.71 18.95 -0.54
C PRO A 380 -9.08 19.04 -2.02
N SER A 381 -9.65 20.18 -2.43
CA SER A 381 -9.97 20.44 -3.85
C SER A 381 -8.72 20.54 -4.72
N LEU A 382 -7.58 20.91 -4.13
CA LEU A 382 -6.28 20.96 -4.78
C LEU A 382 -5.19 20.69 -3.74
N VAL A 383 -4.30 19.75 -4.06
CA VAL A 383 -3.06 19.54 -3.30
C VAL A 383 -1.95 20.30 -4.00
N LYS A 384 -1.32 21.25 -3.29
CA LYS A 384 -0.15 21.96 -3.81
C LYS A 384 1.11 21.34 -3.25
N PHE A 385 1.95 20.84 -4.14
CA PHE A 385 3.32 20.47 -3.79
C PHE A 385 4.26 21.62 -4.13
N LEU A 386 4.95 22.12 -3.10
CA LEU A 386 5.85 23.27 -3.18
C LEU A 386 7.29 22.78 -2.95
N THR A 387 8.15 23.11 -3.91
CA THR A 387 9.53 22.67 -3.97
C THR A 387 10.46 23.87 -3.88
N PRO A 388 11.51 23.83 -3.04
CA PRO A 388 12.61 24.79 -3.12
C PRO A 388 13.31 24.73 -4.49
N ALA A 389 13.99 25.81 -4.86
CA ALA A 389 14.70 25.93 -6.14
C ALA A 389 15.85 24.92 -6.28
N SER A 390 16.44 24.50 -5.16
CA SER A 390 17.34 23.36 -5.05
C SER A 390 16.58 22.13 -4.55
N GLY A 391 16.80 20.99 -5.20
CA GLY A 391 16.72 19.72 -4.50
C GLY A 391 15.49 18.85 -4.70
N LEU A 392 15.60 17.65 -4.15
CA LEU A 392 14.68 16.52 -4.17
C LEU A 392 13.72 16.54 -2.96
N GLN A 393 13.47 17.73 -2.42
CA GLN A 393 12.58 17.95 -1.28
C GLN A 393 11.34 18.73 -1.71
N GLY A 394 10.24 18.52 -1.00
CA GLY A 394 9.10 19.44 -1.02
C GLY A 394 8.14 19.16 0.12
N TYR A 395 7.16 20.05 0.23
CA TYR A 395 6.11 19.96 1.25
C TYR A 395 4.74 20.00 0.60
N TRP A 396 3.81 19.39 1.31
CA TRP A 396 2.43 19.24 0.88
C TRP A 396 1.57 20.34 1.52
N ASP A 397 0.71 21.00 0.76
CA ASP A 397 -0.29 21.95 1.28
C ASP A 397 -1.68 21.40 0.96
N PRO A 398 -2.54 21.13 1.97
CA PRO A 398 -2.50 21.61 3.37
C PRO A 398 -1.91 20.65 4.43
N TYR A 399 -1.23 19.57 4.04
CA TYR A 399 -0.76 18.56 5.00
C TYR A 399 0.61 18.92 5.59
N PRO A 400 0.81 18.95 6.92
CA PRO A 400 2.09 19.29 7.53
C PRO A 400 3.09 18.12 7.40
N ILE A 401 3.50 17.80 6.18
CA ILE A 401 4.40 16.72 5.82
C ILE A 401 5.45 17.23 4.84
N ASP A 402 6.70 17.15 5.26
CA ASP A 402 7.87 17.36 4.40
C ASP A 402 8.36 16.01 3.90
N MET A 403 8.67 15.90 2.61
CA MET A 403 9.23 14.70 2.00
C MET A 403 10.48 15.05 1.20
N GLU A 404 11.45 14.16 1.24
CA GLU A 404 12.71 14.25 0.51
C GLU A 404 13.07 12.89 -0.09
N PHE A 405 13.33 12.86 -1.40
CA PHE A 405 13.96 11.72 -2.06
C PHE A 405 15.48 11.88 -1.97
N ARG A 406 16.17 10.87 -1.43
CA ARG A 406 17.64 10.77 -1.45
C ARG A 406 18.07 9.62 -2.36
N PRO A 407 18.85 9.89 -3.42
CA PRO A 407 19.36 8.85 -4.29
C PRO A 407 20.21 7.81 -3.54
N PRO A 408 20.16 6.53 -3.94
CA PRO A 408 19.40 6.01 -5.09
C PRO A 408 17.97 5.55 -4.74
N CYS A 409 17.68 5.26 -3.47
CA CYS A 409 16.46 4.55 -3.08
C CYS A 409 15.93 4.92 -1.68
N MET A 410 16.17 6.13 -1.20
CA MET A 410 15.79 6.55 0.15
C MET A 410 14.72 7.63 0.11
N VAL A 411 13.76 7.55 1.03
CA VAL A 411 12.71 8.56 1.24
C VAL A 411 12.74 8.96 2.71
N LEU A 412 12.96 10.24 2.95
CA LEU A 412 12.85 10.86 4.27
C LEU A 412 11.55 11.63 4.32
N SER A 413 10.84 11.49 5.42
CA SER A 413 9.66 12.32 5.68
C SER A 413 9.62 12.80 7.12
N THR A 414 9.13 14.03 7.30
CA THR A 414 8.88 14.61 8.62
C THR A 414 7.43 15.06 8.67
N ILE A 415 6.68 14.47 9.60
CA ILE A 415 5.25 14.68 9.77
C ILE A 415 5.04 15.47 11.05
N GLY A 416 4.40 16.64 10.95
CA GLY A 416 4.03 17.47 12.09
C GLY A 416 2.76 16.97 12.76
N ILE A 417 2.87 16.52 14.00
CA ILE A 417 1.76 16.02 14.82
C ILE A 417 1.31 17.17 15.75
N SER A 418 0.06 17.61 15.61
CA SER A 418 -0.52 18.67 16.44
C SER A 418 -1.11 18.15 17.75
N LYS A 419 -1.71 16.94 17.68
CA LYS A 419 -2.19 16.10 18.78
C LYS A 419 -1.99 14.64 18.34
N PRO A 420 -1.79 13.67 19.25
CA PRO A 420 -1.71 12.26 18.86
C PRO A 420 -2.89 11.85 17.98
N GLY A 421 -2.63 11.45 16.74
CA GLY A 421 -3.66 11.06 15.76
C GLY A 421 -4.40 12.21 15.05
N LYS A 422 -3.98 13.48 15.19
CA LYS A 422 -4.48 14.60 14.38
C LYS A 422 -3.34 15.47 13.82
N LEU A 423 -3.31 15.62 12.50
CA LEU A 423 -2.48 16.60 11.80
C LEU A 423 -3.29 17.90 11.64
N GLU A 424 -3.18 18.86 12.57
CA GLU A 424 -3.74 20.22 12.44
C GLU A 424 -2.57 21.22 12.40
N GLY A 425 -2.26 21.77 11.23
CA GLY A 425 -1.20 22.78 11.06
C GLY A 425 -1.04 23.18 9.59
N GLN A 426 -0.64 24.42 9.32
CA GLN A 426 -0.40 24.88 7.94
C GLN A 426 0.97 24.44 7.39
N ASN A 427 1.91 24.07 8.28
CA ASN A 427 3.28 23.66 7.92
C ASN A 427 3.88 22.75 9.02
N THR A 428 4.78 21.84 8.66
CA THR A 428 5.54 20.98 9.60
C THR A 428 6.15 21.79 10.74
N ARG A 429 6.86 22.88 10.43
CA ARG A 429 7.59 23.72 11.40
C ARG A 429 6.72 24.39 12.46
N GLN A 430 5.41 24.43 12.26
CA GLN A 430 4.45 25.03 13.20
C GLN A 430 3.89 23.99 14.18
N CYS A 431 4.20 22.70 14.00
CA CYS A 431 3.73 21.64 14.87
C CYS A 431 4.62 21.53 16.12
N ALA A 432 4.02 21.13 17.24
CA ALA A 432 4.71 21.02 18.52
C ALA A 432 5.49 19.70 18.67
N THR A 433 5.07 18.66 17.94
CA THR A 433 5.67 17.32 17.98
C THR A 433 5.79 16.77 16.57
N HIS A 434 6.80 15.95 16.32
CA HIS A 434 7.13 15.47 14.99
C HIS A 434 7.47 13.99 14.98
N LEU A 435 7.05 13.34 13.90
CA LEU A 435 7.45 12.01 13.52
C LEU A 435 8.37 12.10 12.30
N HIS A 436 9.60 11.64 12.46
CA HIS A 436 10.57 11.53 11.38
C HIS A 436 10.68 10.07 10.94
N GLN A 437 10.59 9.82 9.64
CA GLN A 437 10.62 8.50 9.06
C GLN A 437 11.64 8.43 7.94
N LEU A 438 12.42 7.34 7.94
CA LEU A 438 13.32 6.96 6.87
C LEU A 438 12.83 5.63 6.29
N HIS A 439 12.63 5.61 4.97
CA HIS A 439 12.35 4.42 4.18
C HIS A 439 13.50 4.20 3.19
N VAL A 440 14.10 3.01 3.20
CA VAL A 440 15.07 2.57 2.20
C VAL A 440 14.43 1.45 1.39
N CYS A 441 14.13 1.72 0.12
CA CYS A 441 13.51 0.75 -0.80
C CYS A 441 14.61 0.04 -1.61
N LEU A 442 15.29 -0.93 -1.00
CA LEU A 442 16.41 -1.62 -1.63
C LEU A 442 15.91 -2.45 -2.84
N PRO A 443 16.53 -2.32 -4.03
CA PRO A 443 16.21 -3.15 -5.19
C PRO A 443 16.71 -4.58 -5.00
N SER A 444 15.83 -5.47 -4.53
CA SER A 444 16.17 -6.89 -4.35
C SER A 444 16.05 -7.68 -5.65
N SER A 445 14.92 -7.57 -6.34
CA SER A 445 14.72 -8.07 -7.70
C SER A 445 13.68 -7.22 -8.42
N ARG A 446 13.48 -7.50 -9.71
CA ARG A 446 12.44 -6.82 -10.49
C ARG A 446 10.99 -7.04 -10.00
N LYS A 447 10.79 -7.91 -9.00
CA LYS A 447 9.50 -8.22 -8.38
C LYS A 447 9.54 -8.17 -6.86
N LYS A 448 10.66 -7.72 -6.27
CA LYS A 448 10.87 -7.77 -4.83
C LYS A 448 11.70 -6.57 -4.39
N THR A 449 11.32 -5.96 -3.28
CA THR A 449 12.10 -4.91 -2.65
C THR A 449 12.22 -5.20 -1.16
N ARG A 450 13.40 -4.98 -0.61
CA ARG A 450 13.64 -5.02 0.82
C ARG A 450 13.50 -3.61 1.37
N LEU A 451 12.50 -3.40 2.22
CA LEU A 451 12.22 -2.13 2.86
C LEU A 451 12.90 -2.09 4.23
N LEU A 452 13.79 -1.13 4.45
CA LEU A 452 14.24 -0.75 5.79
C LEU A 452 13.46 0.49 6.21
N TYR A 453 12.80 0.40 7.35
CA TYR A 453 11.99 1.47 7.92
C TYR A 453 12.54 1.86 9.29
N ARG A 454 12.90 3.14 9.46
CA ARG A 454 13.31 3.71 10.74
C ARG A 454 12.34 4.81 11.14
N MET A 455 11.79 4.69 12.34
CA MET A 455 10.87 5.64 12.95
C MET A 455 11.58 6.38 14.09
N SER A 456 11.57 7.70 14.05
CA SER A 456 12.14 8.57 15.09
C SER A 456 11.14 9.63 15.54
N LEU A 457 11.09 9.93 16.84
CA LEU A 457 10.19 10.91 17.42
C LEU A 457 11.01 11.96 18.18
N ASP A 458 10.61 13.23 18.12
CA ASP A 458 11.15 14.30 18.97
C ASP A 458 10.44 14.41 20.33
N PHE A 459 9.48 13.51 20.57
CA PHE A 459 8.67 13.44 21.77
C PHE A 459 8.58 12.00 22.27
N ALA A 460 8.03 11.84 23.47
CA ALA A 460 7.72 10.54 24.06
C ALA A 460 8.92 9.57 24.19
N SER A 461 10.12 10.08 24.45
CA SER A 461 11.35 9.31 24.73
C SER A 461 11.18 8.15 25.73
N VAL A 462 10.21 8.25 26.65
CA VAL A 462 9.91 7.20 27.63
C VAL A 462 9.36 5.93 26.96
N LEU A 463 8.68 6.04 25.80
CA LEU A 463 8.08 4.90 25.10
C LEU A 463 9.11 3.87 24.63
N LYS A 464 10.36 4.27 24.37
CA LYS A 464 11.43 3.33 24.00
C LYS A 464 11.77 2.32 25.10
N HIS A 465 11.48 2.67 26.36
CA HIS A 465 11.75 1.83 27.52
C HIS A 465 10.55 0.96 27.93
N VAL A 466 9.38 1.18 27.31
CA VAL A 466 8.20 0.38 27.61
C VAL A 466 8.38 -0.99 26.94
N PRO A 467 8.30 -2.09 27.70
CA PRO A 467 8.54 -3.42 27.17
C PRO A 467 7.51 -3.77 26.09
N PHE A 468 7.96 -4.49 25.06
CA PHE A 468 7.14 -4.95 23.93
C PHE A 468 6.63 -3.87 22.97
N MET A 469 6.96 -2.59 23.18
CA MET A 469 6.56 -1.51 22.25
C MET A 469 7.05 -1.74 20.82
N GLN A 470 8.19 -2.39 20.63
CA GLN A 470 8.71 -2.75 19.31
C GLN A 470 7.71 -3.58 18.48
N TYR A 471 6.93 -4.47 19.13
CA TYR A 471 5.93 -5.28 18.43
C TYR A 471 4.72 -4.43 18.04
N LEU A 472 4.35 -3.46 18.88
CA LEU A 472 3.27 -2.52 18.58
C LEU A 472 3.66 -1.60 17.41
N TRP A 473 4.87 -1.07 17.41
CA TRP A 473 5.38 -0.26 16.29
C TRP A 473 5.42 -1.05 14.99
N ARG A 474 5.90 -2.30 15.06
CA ARG A 474 5.88 -3.21 13.91
C ARG A 474 4.47 -3.46 13.41
N HIS A 475 3.52 -3.73 14.29
CA HIS A 475 2.12 -3.95 13.91
C HIS A 475 1.52 -2.73 13.20
N PHE A 476 1.74 -1.52 13.71
CA PHE A 476 1.25 -0.30 13.05
C PHE A 476 1.92 -0.04 11.71
N ALA A 477 3.24 -0.23 11.61
CA ALA A 477 3.97 -0.09 10.35
C ALA A 477 3.46 -1.10 9.30
N GLU A 478 3.29 -2.37 9.67
CA GLU A 478 2.74 -3.40 8.81
C GLU A 478 1.28 -3.09 8.41
N GLN A 479 0.47 -2.56 9.32
CA GLN A 479 -0.91 -2.19 9.00
C GLN A 479 -0.98 -1.10 7.93
N VAL A 480 -0.23 0.00 8.10
CA VAL A 480 -0.18 1.11 7.13
C VAL A 480 0.38 0.62 5.80
N LEU A 481 1.48 -0.12 5.82
CA LEU A 481 2.11 -0.63 4.60
C LEU A 481 1.20 -1.60 3.84
N ASN A 482 0.41 -2.43 4.52
CA ASN A 482 -0.53 -3.35 3.87
C ASN A 482 -1.73 -2.62 3.23
N GLU A 483 -2.07 -1.41 3.69
CA GLU A 483 -3.05 -0.56 3.01
C GLU A 483 -2.54 -0.09 1.65
N ASP A 484 -1.25 0.26 1.54
CA ASP A 484 -0.62 0.62 0.27
C ASP A 484 -0.35 -0.60 -0.61
N LEU A 485 0.23 -1.66 -0.02
CA LEU A 485 0.74 -2.82 -0.75
C LEU A 485 -0.34 -3.48 -1.62
N ARG A 486 -1.59 -3.54 -1.13
CA ARG A 486 -2.71 -4.11 -1.90
C ARG A 486 -2.93 -3.37 -3.24
N LEU A 487 -2.69 -2.06 -3.27
CA LEU A 487 -2.87 -1.22 -4.46
C LEU A 487 -1.67 -1.35 -5.38
N VAL A 488 -0.46 -1.29 -4.81
CA VAL A 488 0.80 -1.35 -5.55
C VAL A 488 1.03 -2.73 -6.18
N LEU A 489 0.55 -3.80 -5.55
CA LEU A 489 0.52 -5.15 -6.14
C LEU A 489 -0.21 -5.19 -7.48
N GLY A 490 -1.36 -4.54 -7.59
CA GLY A 490 -2.09 -4.44 -8.86
C GLY A 490 -1.36 -3.59 -9.90
N GLN A 491 -0.51 -2.64 -9.49
CA GLN A 491 0.36 -1.91 -10.42
C GLN A 491 1.51 -2.81 -10.89
N GLN A 492 2.13 -3.58 -9.99
CA GLN A 492 3.17 -4.56 -10.32
C GLN A 492 2.67 -5.59 -11.34
N GLU A 493 1.46 -6.10 -11.17
CA GLU A 493 0.84 -7.04 -12.11
C GLU A 493 0.70 -6.42 -13.51
N ARG A 494 0.15 -5.20 -13.61
CA ARG A 494 0.02 -4.50 -14.90
C ARG A 494 1.37 -4.21 -15.54
N MET A 495 2.38 -3.84 -14.75
CA MET A 495 3.75 -3.61 -15.21
C MET A 495 4.40 -4.91 -15.73
N ASN A 496 4.15 -6.05 -15.08
CA ASN A 496 4.56 -7.37 -15.58
C ASN A 496 3.89 -7.70 -16.93
N ASN A 497 2.65 -7.25 -17.14
CA ASN A 497 1.90 -7.40 -18.38
C ASN A 497 2.26 -6.34 -19.45
N GLY A 498 3.29 -5.52 -19.20
CA GLY A 498 3.80 -4.53 -20.15
C GLY A 498 3.13 -3.16 -20.12
N ALA A 499 2.23 -2.90 -19.16
CA ALA A 499 1.66 -1.58 -18.98
C ALA A 499 2.71 -0.60 -18.41
N ASN A 500 2.69 0.63 -18.91
CA ASN A 500 3.42 1.73 -18.28
C ASN A 500 2.53 2.40 -17.23
N VAL A 501 2.76 2.06 -15.96
CA VAL A 501 1.94 2.54 -14.83
C VAL A 501 2.19 4.01 -14.44
N TRP A 502 3.14 4.69 -15.07
CA TRP A 502 3.59 6.05 -14.72
C TRP A 502 3.39 7.09 -15.84
N ASN A 503 2.65 6.74 -16.88
CA ASN A 503 2.63 7.50 -18.14
C ASN A 503 1.87 8.85 -18.08
N LEU A 504 1.05 9.09 -17.06
CA LEU A 504 0.16 10.25 -16.98
C LEU A 504 0.29 11.04 -15.67
N PRO A 505 1.44 11.72 -15.42
CA PRO A 505 1.62 12.48 -14.20
C PRO A 505 0.76 13.75 -14.16
N VAL A 506 0.25 14.06 -12.97
CA VAL A 506 -0.53 15.24 -12.62
C VAL A 506 0.20 16.12 -11.59
N GLY A 507 -0.44 17.18 -11.12
CA GLY A 507 0.22 18.26 -10.35
C GLY A 507 0.83 17.84 -9.01
N TYR A 508 0.31 16.79 -8.38
CA TYR A 508 0.82 16.25 -7.11
C TYR A 508 1.95 15.21 -7.31
N ASP A 509 2.12 14.65 -8.50
CA ASP A 509 3.17 13.65 -8.79
C ASP A 509 4.58 14.24 -8.93
N LYS A 510 4.79 15.53 -8.57
CA LYS A 510 6.04 16.25 -8.86
C LYS A 510 7.28 15.55 -8.32
N LEU A 511 7.20 14.98 -7.11
CA LEU A 511 8.34 14.33 -6.48
C LEU A 511 8.64 12.97 -7.12
N GLY A 512 7.61 12.17 -7.39
CA GLY A 512 7.73 10.96 -8.21
C GLY A 512 8.29 11.25 -9.60
N VAL A 513 7.84 12.31 -10.28
CA VAL A 513 8.39 12.75 -11.58
C VAL A 513 9.87 13.14 -11.46
N ARG A 514 10.30 13.80 -10.39
CA ARG A 514 11.72 14.12 -10.16
C ARG A 514 12.57 12.86 -9.99
N TYR A 515 12.10 11.89 -9.21
CA TYR A 515 12.73 10.57 -9.10
C TYR A 515 12.85 9.90 -10.48
N ARG A 516 11.75 9.86 -11.25
CA ARG A 516 11.73 9.27 -12.60
C ARG A 516 12.72 9.95 -13.54
N LEU A 517 12.79 11.29 -13.53
CA LEU A 517 13.75 12.07 -14.33
C LEU A 517 15.19 11.84 -13.91
N TRP A 518 15.46 11.74 -12.61
CA TRP A 518 16.78 11.39 -12.07
C TRP A 518 17.20 9.99 -12.53
N ARG A 519 16.33 9.00 -12.38
CA ARG A 519 16.59 7.61 -12.80
C ARG A 519 16.84 7.51 -14.30
N ASP A 520 16.01 8.16 -15.11
CA ASP A 520 16.14 8.22 -16.57
C ASP A 520 17.46 8.90 -17.02
N ALA A 521 17.88 9.97 -16.33
CA ALA A 521 19.16 10.63 -16.60
C ALA A 521 20.36 9.73 -16.23
N LEU A 522 20.28 9.03 -15.10
CA LEU A 522 21.29 8.07 -14.67
C LEU A 522 21.43 6.93 -15.69
N GLU A 523 20.32 6.33 -16.11
CA GLU A 523 20.32 5.21 -17.05
C GLU A 523 20.87 5.58 -18.43
N ARG A 524 20.60 6.82 -18.89
CA ARG A 524 21.22 7.38 -20.11
C ARG A 524 22.68 7.77 -19.96
N GLY A 525 23.21 7.77 -18.74
CA GLY A 525 24.58 8.17 -18.47
C GLY A 525 24.84 9.67 -18.58
N ALA A 526 23.89 10.49 -18.14
CA ALA A 526 24.09 11.94 -18.08
C ALA A 526 25.32 12.29 -17.24
N LYS A 527 26.12 13.25 -17.71
CA LYS A 527 27.33 13.73 -17.01
C LYS A 527 27.01 14.41 -15.67
N GLN A 528 25.84 15.02 -15.57
CA GLN A 528 25.33 15.64 -14.36
C GLN A 528 23.91 15.12 -14.14
N LEU A 529 23.68 14.53 -12.96
CA LEU A 529 22.36 14.05 -12.58
C LEU A 529 21.48 15.23 -12.17
N PRO A 530 20.21 15.27 -12.59
CA PRO A 530 19.32 16.36 -12.25
C PRO A 530 19.02 16.35 -10.75
N PHE A 531 18.80 17.55 -10.19
CA PHE A 531 18.42 17.77 -8.79
C PHE A 531 19.46 17.34 -7.74
N MET A 532 20.66 16.94 -8.17
CA MET A 532 21.82 16.81 -7.28
C MET A 532 22.57 18.14 -7.25
N GLU A 533 22.96 18.58 -6.06
CA GLU A 533 23.90 19.70 -5.94
C GLU A 533 25.23 19.30 -6.62
N PRO A 534 25.91 20.24 -7.32
CA PRO A 534 27.25 19.98 -7.78
C PRO A 534 28.13 19.63 -6.57
N MET A 535 28.78 18.46 -6.62
CA MET A 535 29.76 18.03 -5.62
C MET A 535 30.88 19.04 -5.44
#